data_AF-A0A1F4WYG4-F1
#
_entry.id   AF-A0A1F4WYG4-F1
#
_cell.length_a   1.000
_cell.length_b   1.000
_cell.length_c   1.000
_cell.angle_alpha   90.00
_cell.angle_beta   90.00
_cell.angle_gamma   90.00
#
_symmetry.space_group_name_H-M   'P 1'
#
loop_
_entity.id
_entity.type
_entity.pdbx_description
1 polymer ?
#
loop_
_entity_poly.entity_id
_entity_poly.type
_entity_poly.pdbx_seq_one_letter_code
_entity_poly.pdbx_strand_id
1 'polypeptide(L)'
;MVMGEQKLNNGFKRGFPSHWLERQSEPKIGRDEKGYFIYTVSENVKVYFEEYYQFLEKIERRCDSELLALEQKLGQIPPNRTETLAYYRARKIILDLLLKNILSFYSDSANLGVIMTPWCFGTVILEKVEIYKDRIARGEANDADTGDFPYYVLRYIDEIYKITLLEIFEFPEKAFSVRWQYSELLKRYSQVLSNVTASLQSILFLAKNQNQES
;
A
#
# COMPACT_ATOMS: atom_id res chain seq x y z
N MET A 1 -8.64 22.32 -20.36
CA MET A 1 -7.62 22.50 -19.31
C MET A 1 -6.51 21.51 -19.58
N VAL A 2 -5.27 21.97 -19.75
CA VAL A 2 -4.13 21.09 -20.01
C VAL A 2 -3.88 20.28 -18.74
N MET A 3 -4.23 18.99 -18.76
CA MET A 3 -3.98 18.05 -17.67
C MET A 3 -2.48 17.90 -17.51
N GLY A 4 -1.87 18.67 -16.61
CA GLY A 4 -0.50 18.45 -16.19
C GLY A 4 -0.37 17.00 -15.72
N GLU A 5 0.68 16.31 -16.16
CA GLU A 5 0.99 14.96 -15.71
C GLU A 5 1.02 14.94 -14.17
N GLN A 6 0.12 14.18 -13.54
CA GLN A 6 0.14 13.95 -12.10
C GLN A 6 1.44 13.22 -11.74
N LYS A 7 2.21 13.82 -10.84
CA LYS A 7 3.54 13.39 -10.41
C LYS A 7 3.64 13.42 -8.90
N LEU A 8 4.50 12.56 -8.37
CA LEU A 8 5.00 12.67 -7.00
C LEU A 8 5.94 13.88 -6.85
N ASN A 9 6.27 14.26 -5.60
CA ASN A 9 7.08 15.46 -5.32
C ASN A 9 8.47 15.39 -5.97
N ASN A 10 8.99 14.17 -6.11
CA ASN A 10 10.26 13.85 -6.75
C ASN A 10 10.17 13.68 -8.28
N GLY A 11 9.03 14.00 -8.90
CA GLY A 11 8.85 14.03 -10.35
C GLY A 11 8.51 12.69 -11.00
N PHE A 12 8.34 11.62 -10.22
CA PHE A 12 7.93 10.31 -10.74
C PHE A 12 6.49 10.38 -11.28
N LYS A 13 6.28 9.77 -12.44
CA LYS A 13 4.98 9.72 -13.13
C LYS A 13 4.22 8.46 -12.74
N ARG A 14 2.88 8.53 -12.79
CA ARG A 14 2.00 7.36 -12.67
C ARG A 14 2.34 6.33 -13.74
N GLY A 15 2.43 5.05 -13.35
CA GLY A 15 2.64 3.93 -14.28
C GLY A 15 1.49 3.77 -15.28
N PHE A 16 0.26 4.05 -14.86
CA PHE A 16 -0.96 3.95 -15.67
C PHE A 16 -1.66 5.32 -15.74
N PRO A 17 -1.15 6.27 -16.55
CA PRO A 17 -1.78 7.57 -16.71
C PRO A 17 -3.10 7.48 -17.49
N SER A 18 -3.99 8.47 -17.34
CA SER A 18 -5.33 8.44 -17.95
C SER A 18 -5.31 8.23 -19.46
N HIS A 19 -4.37 8.87 -20.17
CA HIS A 19 -4.23 8.70 -21.62
C HIS A 19 -3.82 7.28 -22.05
N TRP A 20 -3.16 6.53 -21.17
CA TRP A 20 -2.85 5.11 -21.40
C TRP A 20 -4.10 4.27 -21.19
N LEU A 21 -4.85 4.52 -20.12
CA LEU A 21 -6.12 3.85 -19.82
C LEU A 21 -7.18 4.06 -20.91
N GLU A 22 -7.20 5.24 -21.52
CA GLU A 22 -8.09 5.58 -22.65
C GLU A 22 -7.79 4.81 -23.93
N ARG A 23 -6.55 4.40 -24.14
CA ARG A 23 -6.10 3.72 -25.35
C ARG A 23 -6.10 2.21 -25.23
N GLN A 24 -6.27 1.67 -24.02
CA GLN A 24 -6.16 0.24 -23.78
C GLN A 24 -7.47 -0.51 -23.97
N SER A 25 -7.37 -1.67 -24.60
CA SER A 25 -8.44 -2.66 -24.73
C SER A 25 -8.21 -3.85 -23.79
N GLU A 26 -7.50 -3.64 -22.68
CA GLU A 26 -7.23 -4.69 -21.70
C GLU A 26 -8.54 -5.13 -21.04
N PRO A 27 -8.98 -6.40 -21.21
CA PRO A 27 -10.28 -6.87 -20.74
C PRO A 27 -10.46 -6.80 -19.21
N LYS A 28 -9.35 -6.75 -18.46
CA LYS A 28 -9.37 -6.60 -17.00
C LYS A 28 -9.71 -5.19 -16.54
N ILE A 29 -9.56 -4.18 -17.40
CA ILE A 29 -9.82 -2.78 -17.07
C ILE A 29 -11.27 -2.46 -17.41
N GLY A 30 -12.06 -2.15 -16.39
CA GLY A 30 -13.41 -1.65 -16.55
C GLY A 30 -13.47 -0.12 -16.50
N ARG A 31 -14.58 0.45 -16.98
CA ARG A 31 -14.88 1.88 -16.88
C ARG A 31 -16.34 2.08 -16.51
N ASP A 32 -16.60 2.95 -15.55
CA ASP A 32 -17.94 3.44 -15.21
C ASP A 32 -17.93 4.94 -14.92
N GLU A 33 -19.00 5.46 -14.32
CA GLU A 33 -19.17 6.87 -13.96
C GLU A 33 -18.07 7.41 -13.02
N LYS A 34 -17.45 6.55 -12.20
CA LYS A 34 -16.36 6.93 -11.28
C LYS A 34 -14.98 6.85 -11.92
N GLY A 35 -14.88 6.31 -13.14
CA GLY A 35 -13.66 6.26 -13.94
C GLY A 35 -13.19 4.84 -14.21
N TYR A 36 -11.87 4.69 -14.42
CA TYR A 36 -11.24 3.41 -14.72
C TYR A 36 -11.00 2.59 -13.44
N PHE A 37 -11.26 1.29 -13.52
CA PHE A 37 -11.09 0.36 -12.40
C PHE A 37 -10.57 -1.00 -12.86
N ILE A 38 -10.07 -1.77 -11.91
CA ILE A 38 -9.72 -3.19 -12.07
C ILE A 38 -10.23 -3.98 -10.86
N TYR A 39 -10.51 -5.27 -11.06
CA TYR A 39 -10.66 -6.20 -9.95
C TYR A 39 -9.28 -6.72 -9.56
N THR A 40 -8.87 -6.44 -8.32
CA THR A 40 -7.52 -6.76 -7.84
C THR A 40 -7.28 -8.26 -7.87
N VAL A 41 -6.08 -8.69 -8.25
CA VAL A 41 -5.73 -10.12 -8.34
C VAL A 41 -5.75 -10.79 -6.96
N SER A 42 -5.29 -10.08 -5.94
CA SER A 42 -5.13 -10.58 -4.57
C SER A 42 -6.44 -10.61 -3.77
N GLU A 43 -7.35 -9.65 -4.00
CA GLU A 43 -8.56 -9.49 -3.17
C GLU A 43 -9.86 -9.70 -3.95
N ASN A 44 -9.80 -9.74 -5.28
CA ASN A 44 -10.97 -9.71 -6.18
C ASN A 44 -11.93 -8.55 -5.85
N VAL A 45 -11.36 -7.41 -5.43
CA VAL A 45 -12.09 -6.20 -5.07
C VAL A 45 -11.94 -5.18 -6.19
N LYS A 46 -13.02 -4.47 -6.50
CA LYS A 46 -12.99 -3.36 -7.45
C LYS A 46 -12.19 -2.20 -6.86
N VAL A 47 -11.11 -1.81 -7.53
CA VAL A 47 -10.27 -0.66 -7.16
C VAL A 47 -10.17 0.30 -8.34
N TYR A 48 -10.42 1.57 -8.08
CA TYR A 48 -10.25 2.62 -9.07
C TYR A 48 -8.80 3.08 -9.11
N PHE A 49 -8.27 3.29 -10.31
CA PHE A 49 -6.88 3.74 -10.49
C PHE A 49 -6.64 5.08 -9.79
N GLU A 50 -7.60 6.00 -9.87
CA GLU A 50 -7.47 7.31 -9.23
C GLU A 50 -7.43 7.21 -7.71
N GLU A 51 -8.29 6.41 -7.09
CA GLU A 51 -8.29 6.19 -5.64
C GLU A 51 -6.97 5.58 -5.16
N TYR A 52 -6.44 4.61 -5.91
CA TYR A 52 -5.14 4.00 -5.64
C TYR A 52 -4.00 5.03 -5.69
N TYR A 53 -3.95 5.85 -6.74
CA TYR A 53 -2.89 6.86 -6.87
C TYR A 53 -3.01 7.98 -5.84
N GLN A 54 -4.22 8.45 -5.55
CA GLN A 54 -4.46 9.44 -4.49
C GLN A 54 -4.05 8.92 -3.11
N PHE A 55 -4.28 7.63 -2.84
CA PHE A 55 -3.78 6.99 -1.63
C PHE A 55 -2.25 7.06 -1.58
N LEU A 56 -1.54 6.60 -2.62
CA LEU A 56 -0.07 6.64 -2.65
C LEU A 56 0.50 8.06 -2.53
N GLU A 57 -0.08 9.04 -3.24
CA GLU A 57 0.30 10.46 -3.18
C GLU A 57 0.06 11.08 -1.80
N LYS A 58 -0.98 10.65 -1.09
CA LYS A 58 -1.23 11.08 0.30
C LYS A 58 -0.17 10.53 1.24
N ILE A 59 0.13 9.24 1.11
CA ILE A 59 1.11 8.56 1.98
C ILE A 59 2.53 9.08 1.72
N GLU A 60 2.91 9.29 0.46
CA GLU A 60 4.23 9.84 0.10
C GLU A 60 4.48 11.20 0.78
N ARG A 61 3.56 12.16 0.62
CA ARG A 61 3.68 13.49 1.24
C ARG A 61 3.85 13.42 2.75
N ARG A 62 3.15 12.49 3.40
CA ARG A 62 3.24 12.30 4.83
C ARG A 62 4.58 11.66 5.23
N CYS A 63 5.02 10.66 4.48
CA CYS A 63 6.31 10.01 4.67
C CYS A 63 7.46 11.02 4.54
N ASP A 64 7.44 11.86 3.50
CA ASP A 64 8.43 12.92 3.28
C ASP A 64 8.48 13.92 4.44
N SER A 65 7.31 14.37 4.91
CA SER A 65 7.23 15.29 6.05
C SER A 65 7.79 14.68 7.33
N GLU A 66 7.52 13.40 7.58
CA GLU A 66 8.01 12.68 8.75
C GLU A 66 9.50 12.41 8.68
N LEU A 67 10.03 12.06 7.51
CA LEU A 67 11.46 11.90 7.25
C LEU A 67 12.21 13.21 7.51
N LEU A 68 11.70 14.33 6.98
CA LEU A 68 12.33 15.64 7.19
C LEU A 68 12.35 16.03 8.67
N ALA A 69 11.26 15.79 9.41
CA ALA A 69 11.21 16.02 10.85
C ALA A 69 12.18 15.11 11.63
N LEU A 70 12.35 13.87 11.16
CA LEU A 70 13.23 12.87 11.76
C LEU A 70 14.71 13.21 11.54
N GLU A 71 15.08 13.65 10.34
CA GLU A 71 16.44 14.10 10.02
C GLU A 71 16.85 15.30 10.86
N GLN A 72 15.95 16.27 11.05
CA GLN A 72 16.17 17.40 11.95
C GLN A 72 16.42 16.95 13.39
N LYS A 73 15.65 15.98 13.90
CA LYS A 73 15.85 15.41 15.24
C LYS A 73 17.18 14.68 15.34
N LEU A 74 17.53 13.85 14.36
CA LEU A 74 18.80 13.11 14.33
C LEU A 74 20.01 14.05 14.35
N GLY A 75 19.94 15.18 13.63
CA GLY A 75 21.01 16.19 13.62
C GLY A 75 21.21 16.93 14.95
N GLN A 76 20.22 16.92 15.84
CA GLN A 76 20.26 17.62 17.13
C GLN A 76 20.62 16.70 18.31
N ILE A 77 20.55 15.39 18.13
CA ILE A 77 20.77 14.44 19.22
C ILE A 77 22.27 14.22 19.46
N PRO A 78 22.77 14.41 20.69
CA PRO A 78 24.15 14.12 21.02
C PRO A 78 24.55 12.66 20.75
N PRO A 79 25.78 12.38 20.25
CA PRO A 79 26.25 11.03 19.93
C PRO A 79 26.23 10.04 21.11
N ASN A 80 26.26 10.54 22.35
CA ASN A 80 26.24 9.72 23.56
C ASN A 80 24.83 9.15 23.90
N ARG A 81 23.76 9.61 23.23
CA ARG A 81 22.41 9.08 23.40
C ARG A 81 22.13 7.94 22.41
N THR A 82 22.89 6.87 22.53
CA THR A 82 22.89 5.73 21.60
C THR A 82 21.52 5.10 21.41
N GLU A 83 20.76 4.91 22.49
CA GLU A 83 19.41 4.31 22.43
C GLU A 83 18.41 5.21 21.69
N THR A 84 18.42 6.51 21.98
CA THR A 84 17.56 7.48 21.28
C THR A 84 17.91 7.57 19.79
N LEU A 85 19.20 7.57 19.46
CA LEU A 85 19.66 7.53 18.06
C LEU A 85 19.21 6.25 17.36
N ALA A 86 19.32 5.09 18.03
CA ALA A 86 18.90 3.81 17.46
C ALA A 86 17.39 3.78 17.19
N TYR A 87 16.57 4.31 18.08
CA TYR A 87 15.11 4.43 17.88
C TYR A 87 14.78 5.27 16.64
N TYR A 88 15.38 6.45 16.51
CA TYR A 88 15.10 7.33 15.37
C TYR A 88 15.67 6.79 14.06
N ARG A 89 16.84 6.14 14.09
CA ARG A 89 17.39 5.44 12.92
C ARG A 89 16.50 4.28 12.48
N ALA A 90 15.97 3.49 13.41
CA ALA A 90 15.01 2.43 13.11
C ALA A 90 13.75 3.00 12.42
N ARG A 91 13.18 4.09 12.97
CA ARG A 91 12.02 4.77 12.35
C ARG A 91 12.36 5.27 10.94
N LYS A 92 13.57 5.80 10.75
CA LYS A 92 14.05 6.30 9.44
C LYS A 92 14.10 5.18 8.41
N ILE A 93 14.71 4.06 8.76
CA ILE A 93 14.80 2.87 7.89
C ILE A 93 13.41 2.39 7.43
N ILE A 94 12.43 2.36 8.34
CA ILE A 94 11.05 1.97 8.01
C ILE A 94 10.43 2.94 7.00
N LEU A 95 10.58 4.25 7.22
CA LEU A 95 10.04 5.29 6.34
C LEU A 95 10.73 5.32 4.98
N ASP A 96 12.06 5.19 4.92
CA ASP A 96 12.81 5.12 3.68
C ASP A 96 12.41 3.90 2.85
N LEU A 97 12.21 2.75 3.50
CA LEU A 97 11.73 1.54 2.84
C LEU A 97 10.30 1.72 2.32
N LEU A 98 9.41 2.34 3.10
CA LEU A 98 8.06 2.67 2.66
C LEU A 98 8.10 3.58 1.43
N LEU A 99 8.83 4.69 1.49
CA LEU A 99 8.95 5.66 0.39
C LEU A 99 9.44 4.98 -0.88
N LYS A 100 10.53 4.21 -0.79
CA LYS A 100 11.08 3.46 -1.93
C LYS A 100 10.04 2.53 -2.58
N ASN A 101 9.21 1.87 -1.77
CA ASN A 101 8.15 1.02 -2.29
C ASN A 101 7.00 1.84 -2.88
N ILE A 102 6.59 2.96 -2.29
CA ILE A 102 5.60 3.85 -2.91
C ILE A 102 6.06 4.24 -4.32
N LEU A 103 7.33 4.64 -4.50
CA LEU A 103 7.86 4.99 -5.83
C LEU A 103 7.80 3.82 -6.81
N SER A 104 8.21 2.64 -6.37
CA SER A 104 8.18 1.43 -7.19
C SER A 104 6.77 1.09 -7.64
N PHE A 105 5.78 1.13 -6.74
CA PHE A 105 4.39 0.79 -7.05
C PHE A 105 3.67 1.89 -7.84
N TYR A 106 4.00 3.16 -7.59
CA TYR A 106 3.41 4.31 -8.28
C TYR A 106 3.80 4.35 -9.75
N SER A 107 5.06 4.02 -10.07
CA SER A 107 5.63 4.14 -11.42
C SER A 107 5.62 2.85 -12.23
N ASP A 108 5.29 1.70 -11.63
CA ASP A 108 5.20 0.44 -12.37
C ASP A 108 4.04 0.46 -13.37
N SER A 109 4.40 0.42 -14.65
CA SER A 109 3.47 0.36 -15.78
C SER A 109 3.39 -1.03 -16.42
N ALA A 110 4.18 -2.00 -15.95
CA ALA A 110 4.30 -3.32 -16.53
C ALA A 110 3.34 -4.33 -15.89
N ASN A 111 2.97 -4.13 -14.64
CA ASN A 111 2.17 -5.08 -13.88
C ASN A 111 0.91 -4.45 -13.29
N LEU A 112 -0.26 -4.74 -13.84
CA LEU A 112 -1.56 -4.31 -13.28
C LEU A 112 -1.83 -4.87 -11.88
N GLY A 113 -1.13 -5.93 -11.46
CA GLY A 113 -1.20 -6.49 -10.11
C GLY A 113 -0.68 -5.55 -9.01
N VAL A 114 -0.01 -4.45 -9.36
CA VAL A 114 0.38 -3.41 -8.39
C VAL A 114 -0.81 -2.58 -7.92
N ILE A 115 -1.91 -2.54 -8.70
CA ILE A 115 -3.14 -1.87 -8.31
C ILE A 115 -3.86 -2.74 -7.29
N MET A 116 -3.97 -2.22 -6.07
CA MET A 116 -4.50 -2.96 -4.92
C MET A 116 -5.18 -2.01 -3.94
N THR A 117 -5.93 -2.53 -2.98
CA THR A 117 -6.50 -1.68 -1.94
C THR A 117 -5.39 -1.15 -1.01
N PRO A 118 -5.63 -0.03 -0.30
CA PRO A 118 -4.75 0.44 0.76
C PRO A 118 -4.34 -0.65 1.76
N TRP A 119 -5.27 -1.53 2.10
CA TRP A 119 -5.06 -2.62 3.05
C TRP A 119 -4.07 -3.68 2.55
N CYS A 120 -4.21 -4.08 1.29
CA CYS A 120 -3.28 -5.00 0.66
C CYS A 120 -1.89 -4.38 0.56
N PHE A 121 -1.82 -3.10 0.16
CA PHE A 121 -0.55 -2.36 0.14
C PHE A 121 0.11 -2.33 1.51
N GLY A 122 -0.62 -1.98 2.57
CA GLY A 122 -0.08 -1.97 3.94
C GLY A 122 0.48 -3.32 4.38
N THR A 123 -0.18 -4.42 4.02
CA THR A 123 0.31 -5.79 4.30
C THR A 123 1.60 -6.09 3.53
N VAL A 124 1.68 -5.71 2.25
CA VAL A 124 2.89 -5.88 1.43
C VAL A 124 4.06 -5.09 2.01
N ILE A 125 3.83 -3.86 2.49
CA ILE A 125 4.88 -3.06 3.13
C ILE A 125 5.32 -3.69 4.45
N LEU A 126 4.39 -4.20 5.26
CA LEU A 126 4.69 -4.88 6.51
C LEU A 126 5.64 -6.06 6.27
N GLU A 127 5.32 -6.93 5.31
CA GLU A 127 6.16 -8.06 4.92
C GLU A 127 7.55 -7.61 4.42
N LYS A 128 7.59 -6.54 3.61
CA LYS A 128 8.85 -6.00 3.10
C LYS A 128 9.75 -5.46 4.22
N VAL A 129 9.18 -4.84 5.25
CA VAL A 129 9.96 -4.40 6.43
C VAL A 129 10.54 -5.60 7.18
N GLU A 130 9.74 -6.66 7.39
CA GLU A 130 10.21 -7.89 8.04
C GLU A 130 11.35 -8.55 7.26
N ILE A 131 11.18 -8.72 5.95
CA ILE A 131 12.22 -9.26 5.06
C ILE A 131 13.47 -8.38 5.09
N TYR A 132 13.33 -7.05 5.05
CA TYR A 132 14.48 -6.15 5.06
C TYR A 132 15.25 -6.21 6.38
N LYS A 133 14.55 -6.24 7.51
CA LYS A 133 15.14 -6.46 8.84
C LYS A 133 15.95 -7.76 8.88
N ASP A 134 15.37 -8.86 8.40
CA ASP A 134 16.04 -10.17 8.39
C ASP A 134 17.29 -10.17 7.50
N ARG A 135 17.22 -9.47 6.36
CA ARG A 135 18.39 -9.28 5.48
C ARG A 135 19.51 -8.48 6.15
N ILE A 136 19.18 -7.42 6.90
CA ILE A 136 20.17 -6.68 7.69
C ILE A 136 20.77 -7.59 8.76
N ALA A 137 19.94 -8.35 9.49
CA ALA A 137 20.41 -9.26 10.55
C ALA A 137 21.36 -10.35 10.02
N ARG A 138 21.18 -10.80 8.77
CA ARG A 138 22.07 -11.75 8.09
C ARG A 138 23.28 -11.11 7.40
N GLY A 139 23.39 -9.78 7.37
CA GLY A 139 24.44 -9.06 6.64
C GLY A 139 24.28 -9.08 5.11
N GLU A 140 23.09 -9.41 4.61
CA GLU A 140 22.74 -9.43 3.17
C GLU A 140 22.27 -8.05 2.65
N ALA A 141 22.10 -7.09 3.55
CA ALA A 141 21.78 -5.71 3.27
C ALA A 141 22.61 -4.80 4.18
N ASN A 142 23.28 -3.81 3.59
CA ASN A 142 24.00 -2.78 4.31
C ASN A 142 23.19 -1.50 4.30
N ASP A 143 22.80 -1.05 5.49
CA ASP A 143 22.04 0.19 5.68
C ASP A 143 22.90 1.19 6.46
N ALA A 144 23.08 2.41 5.93
CA ALA A 144 23.92 3.42 6.56
C ALA A 144 23.41 3.80 7.97
N ASP A 145 22.10 3.72 8.20
CA ASP A 145 21.47 4.09 9.46
C ASP A 145 21.59 2.99 10.53
N THR A 146 22.09 1.79 10.21
CA THR A 146 22.40 0.77 11.24
C THR A 146 23.63 1.13 12.09
N GLY A 147 24.60 1.85 11.50
CA GLY A 147 25.78 2.40 12.17
C GLY A 147 26.53 1.40 13.06
N ASP A 148 27.11 1.90 14.15
CA ASP A 148 27.91 1.11 15.09
C ASP A 148 27.08 0.23 16.04
N PHE A 149 25.75 0.38 16.04
CA PHE A 149 24.84 -0.25 17.00
C PHE A 149 23.70 -1.02 16.32
N PRO A 150 24.00 -1.98 15.41
CA PRO A 150 23.00 -2.66 14.59
C PRO A 150 21.98 -3.43 15.44
N TYR A 151 22.40 -3.99 16.58
CA TYR A 151 21.50 -4.72 17.49
C TYR A 151 20.34 -3.85 18.01
N TYR A 152 20.63 -2.63 18.47
CA TYR A 152 19.60 -1.74 19.01
C TYR A 152 18.65 -1.25 17.91
N VAL A 153 19.19 -0.95 16.72
CA VAL A 153 18.38 -0.53 15.58
C VAL A 153 17.43 -1.65 15.15
N LEU A 154 17.93 -2.88 15.02
CA LEU A 154 17.10 -4.05 14.68
C LEU A 154 16.02 -4.34 15.72
N ARG A 155 16.36 -4.22 17.02
CA ARG A 155 15.38 -4.34 18.11
C ARG A 155 14.25 -3.32 17.93
N TYR A 156 14.61 -2.06 17.69
CA TYR A 156 13.60 -1.01 17.53
C TYR A 156 12.77 -1.16 16.26
N ILE A 157 13.36 -1.62 15.15
CA ILE A 157 12.57 -1.92 13.94
C ILE A 157 11.46 -2.92 14.30
N ASP A 158 11.80 -4.00 15.02
CA ASP A 158 10.83 -5.03 15.43
C ASP A 158 9.73 -4.48 16.36
N GLU A 159 10.10 -3.58 17.26
CA GLU A 159 9.16 -2.97 18.21
C GLU A 159 8.20 -1.97 17.54
N ILE A 160 8.68 -1.18 16.57
CA ILE A 160 7.96 0.04 16.15
C ILE A 160 7.39 -0.01 14.73
N TYR A 161 7.77 -0.97 13.88
CA TYR A 161 7.37 -0.96 12.47
C TYR A 161 5.85 -0.96 12.27
N LYS A 162 5.11 -1.80 12.99
CA LYS A 162 3.66 -1.86 12.89
C LYS A 162 3.02 -0.52 13.25
N ILE A 163 3.41 0.06 14.39
CA ILE A 163 2.85 1.32 14.88
C ILE A 163 3.19 2.46 13.91
N THR A 164 4.43 2.52 13.45
CA THR A 164 4.88 3.53 12.47
C THR A 164 4.07 3.43 11.18
N LEU A 165 3.87 2.23 10.65
CA LEU A 165 3.05 2.04 9.45
C LEU A 165 1.58 2.39 9.68
N LEU A 166 0.98 2.01 10.81
CA LEU A 166 -0.40 2.37 11.14
C LEU A 166 -0.59 3.88 11.23
N GLU A 167 0.36 4.57 11.89
CA GLU A 167 0.38 6.03 11.99
C GLU A 167 0.38 6.65 10.61
N ILE A 168 1.33 6.27 9.75
CA ILE A 168 1.49 6.83 8.41
C ILE A 168 0.29 6.52 7.52
N PHE A 169 -0.24 5.30 7.56
CA PHE A 169 -1.39 4.89 6.75
C PHE A 169 -2.75 5.38 7.27
N GLU A 170 -2.83 5.96 8.48
CA GLU A 170 -4.10 6.27 9.16
C GLU A 170 -5.00 5.04 9.33
N PHE A 171 -4.38 3.88 9.52
CA PHE A 171 -5.13 2.66 9.74
C PHE A 171 -5.55 2.53 11.21
N PRO A 172 -6.70 1.91 11.48
CA PRO A 172 -7.09 1.56 12.85
C PRO A 172 -6.01 0.69 13.50
N GLU A 173 -5.80 0.83 14.81
CA GLU A 173 -4.78 0.09 15.56
C GLU A 173 -4.81 -1.43 15.35
N LYS A 174 -6.00 -1.97 15.03
CA LYS A 174 -6.21 -3.40 14.82
C LYS A 174 -5.90 -3.88 13.40
N ALA A 175 -5.60 -2.99 12.44
CA ALA A 175 -5.50 -3.33 11.02
C ALA A 175 -4.45 -4.39 10.69
N PHE A 176 -3.33 -4.41 11.42
CA PHE A 176 -2.27 -5.42 11.28
C PHE A 176 -2.37 -6.58 12.27
N SER A 177 -3.45 -6.66 13.04
CA SER A 177 -3.71 -7.85 13.85
C SER A 177 -4.25 -8.97 12.97
N VAL A 178 -3.67 -10.16 13.08
CA VAL A 178 -4.08 -11.36 12.34
C VAL A 178 -5.60 -11.59 12.42
N ARG A 179 -6.17 -11.43 13.63
CA ARG A 179 -7.61 -11.57 13.88
C ARG A 179 -8.46 -10.57 13.10
N TRP A 180 -8.00 -9.32 12.96
CA TRP A 180 -8.73 -8.31 12.21
C TRP A 180 -8.60 -8.54 10.70
N GLN A 181 -7.39 -8.87 10.21
CA GLN A 181 -7.16 -9.24 8.81
C GLN A 181 -8.08 -10.40 8.39
N TYR A 182 -8.18 -11.47 9.20
CA TYR A 182 -9.15 -12.56 8.96
C TYR A 182 -10.61 -12.09 9.04
N SER A 183 -10.98 -11.24 9.99
CA SER A 183 -12.36 -10.75 10.11
C SER A 183 -12.79 -9.88 8.93
N GLU A 184 -11.87 -9.09 8.38
CA GLU A 184 -12.11 -8.23 7.24
C GLU A 184 -12.13 -9.04 5.94
N LEU A 185 -11.24 -10.03 5.82
CA LEU A 185 -11.27 -11.02 4.75
C LEU A 185 -12.62 -11.77 4.73
N LEU A 186 -13.08 -12.25 5.90
CA LEU A 186 -14.37 -12.93 6.05
C LEU A 186 -15.56 -12.04 5.69
N LYS A 187 -15.57 -10.77 6.13
CA LYS A 187 -16.61 -9.80 5.74
C LYS A 187 -16.65 -9.59 4.23
N ARG A 188 -15.48 -9.46 3.59
CA ARG A 188 -15.37 -9.29 2.13
C ARG A 188 -15.83 -10.53 1.37
N TYR A 189 -15.41 -11.72 1.79
CA TYR A 189 -15.90 -12.98 1.20
C TYR A 189 -17.42 -13.13 1.38
N SER A 190 -17.96 -12.78 2.54
CA SER A 190 -19.40 -12.79 2.79
C SER A 190 -20.15 -11.84 1.84
N GLN A 191 -19.60 -10.65 1.59
CA GLN A 191 -20.19 -9.69 0.67
C GLN A 191 -20.11 -10.15 -0.79
N VAL A 192 -18.99 -10.74 -1.22
CA VAL A 192 -18.85 -11.34 -2.56
C VAL A 192 -19.83 -12.50 -2.76
N LEU A 193 -19.95 -13.39 -1.78
CA LEU A 193 -20.93 -14.50 -1.82
C LEU A 193 -22.37 -13.97 -1.90
N SER A 194 -22.68 -12.90 -1.15
CA SER A 194 -23.99 -12.25 -1.23
C SER A 194 -24.26 -11.68 -2.62
N ASN A 195 -23.28 -11.00 -3.23
CA ASN A 195 -23.41 -10.45 -4.57
C ASN A 195 -23.56 -11.53 -5.66
N VAL A 196 -22.82 -12.64 -5.54
CA VAL A 196 -22.95 -13.80 -6.44
C VAL A 196 -24.33 -14.45 -6.30
N THR A 197 -24.81 -14.60 -5.06
CA THR A 197 -26.14 -15.16 -4.80
C THR A 197 -27.24 -14.27 -5.38
N ALA A 198 -27.15 -12.95 -5.18
CA ALA A 198 -28.07 -11.98 -5.77
C ALA A 198 -28.04 -12.01 -7.30
N SER A 199 -26.86 -12.14 -7.91
CA SER A 199 -26.69 -12.24 -9.36
C SER A 199 -27.31 -13.54 -9.91
N LEU A 200 -27.06 -14.67 -9.25
CA LEU A 200 -27.65 -15.97 -9.62
C LEU A 200 -29.18 -15.97 -9.45
N GLN A 201 -29.70 -15.39 -8.37
CA GLN A 201 -31.15 -15.23 -8.18
C GLN A 201 -31.76 -14.35 -9.27
N SER A 202 -31.10 -13.27 -9.67
CA SER A 202 -31.55 -12.40 -10.75
C SER A 202 -31.58 -13.15 -12.08
N ILE A 203 -30.55 -13.95 -12.39
CA ILE A 203 -30.50 -14.80 -13.59
C ILE A 203 -31.60 -15.88 -13.55
N LEU A 204 -31.78 -16.56 -12.41
CA LEU A 204 -32.84 -17.56 -12.23
C LEU A 204 -34.23 -16.95 -12.40
N PHE A 205 -34.44 -15.74 -11.90
CA PHE A 205 -35.70 -15.00 -12.07
C PHE A 205 -35.94 -14.64 -13.53
N LEU A 206 -34.93 -14.14 -14.24
CA LEU A 206 -35.01 -13.85 -15.67
C LEU A 206 -35.30 -15.10 -16.50
N ALA A 207 -34.60 -16.20 -16.24
CA ALA A 207 -34.81 -17.49 -16.91
C ALA A 207 -36.21 -18.06 -16.63
N LYS A 208 -36.73 -17.87 -15.42
CA LYS A 208 -38.08 -18.30 -15.04
C LYS A 208 -39.17 -17.49 -15.76
N ASN A 209 -38.98 -16.18 -15.93
CA ASN A 209 -39.93 -15.34 -16.65
C ASN A 209 -39.90 -15.60 -18.17
N GLN A 210 -38.71 -15.84 -18.75
CA GLN A 210 -38.59 -16.24 -20.17
C GLN A 210 -39.29 -17.57 -20.47
N ASN A 211 -39.29 -18.51 -19.52
CA ASN A 211 -40.02 -19.78 -19.65
C ASN A 211 -41.53 -19.68 -19.38
N GLN A 212 -42.04 -18.53 -18.93
CA GLN A 212 -43.49 -18.28 -18.74
C GLN A 212 -44.14 -17.53 -19.91
N GLU A 213 -43.34 -16.92 -20.78
CA GLU A 213 -43.81 -16.22 -21.99
C GLU A 213 -43.71 -17.08 -23.27
N SER A 214 -43.30 -18.36 -23.15
CA SER A 214 -43.33 -19.39 -24.20
C SER A 214 -44.47 -20.37 -23.98
#